data_AF-A0A7X7YHI9-F1
#
_entry.id   AF-A0A7X7YHI9-F1
#
_cell.length_a   1.000
_cell.length_b   1.000
_cell.length_c   1.000
_cell.angle_alpha   90.00
_cell.angle_beta   90.00
_cell.angle_gamma   90.00
#
_symmetry.space_group_name_H-M   'P 1'
#
loop_
_entity.id
_entity.type
_entity.pdbx_description
1 polymer ?
#
loop_
_entity_poly.entity_id
_entity_poly.type
_entity_poly.pdbx_seq_one_letter_code
_entity_poly.pdbx_strand_id
1 'polypeptide(L)'
;GDYGNNGIHYIDICRWVLGQNKLPSKVMSFGGRFGYVDDGQTPNTQIAYLDYQPVPILFEVRGLPRATGDKAMDIYRGIRGGLVVQCENGYFAGGDGGWAYDNDGKKIRQFVGSGGGKEHHANFIQAVRSRKASDLSADILEGHLSSALCHMGNVSYRMGTGLRREAVLETIKGRKDLGDSFARFEEHLKQNGIDLEKSGGALGPWLQLDPETESFVGPGSERANVLATREYRKPFVVPEQV
;
A
#
# COMPACT_ATOMS: atom_id res chain seq x y z
N GLY A 1 -6.88 -7.51 4.84
CA GLY A 1 -7.46 -7.07 3.57
C GLY A 1 -6.42 -7.10 2.50
N ASP A 2 -6.79 -6.84 1.25
CA ASP A 2 -5.88 -6.94 0.11
C ASP A 2 -4.65 -6.05 0.23
N TYR A 3 -4.77 -4.91 0.93
CA TYR A 3 -3.62 -4.04 1.23
C TYR A 3 -2.51 -4.76 2.00
N GLY A 4 -2.84 -5.59 2.99
CA GLY A 4 -1.84 -6.37 3.73
C GLY A 4 -1.42 -7.67 3.04
N ASN A 5 -2.26 -8.22 2.17
CA ASN A 5 -1.98 -9.47 1.46
C ASN A 5 -1.11 -9.24 0.22
N ASN A 6 -1.57 -8.36 -0.67
CA ASN A 6 -0.87 -8.05 -1.92
C ASN A 6 0.07 -6.84 -1.77
N GLY A 7 -0.30 -5.87 -0.94
CA GLY A 7 0.43 -4.61 -0.86
C GLY A 7 1.86 -4.76 -0.35
N ILE A 8 2.11 -5.73 0.53
CA ILE A 8 3.46 -5.98 1.06
C ILE A 8 4.48 -6.23 -0.05
N HIS A 9 4.12 -6.95 -1.11
CA HIS A 9 5.02 -7.28 -2.21
C HIS A 9 5.50 -6.04 -2.98
N TYR A 10 4.62 -5.06 -3.19
CA TYR A 10 4.96 -3.88 -4.00
C TYR A 10 5.43 -2.70 -3.16
N ILE A 11 4.88 -2.55 -1.95
CA ILE A 11 5.30 -1.50 -1.02
C ILE A 11 6.74 -1.70 -0.59
N ASP A 12 7.16 -2.95 -0.35
CA ASP A 12 8.55 -3.27 -0.04
C ASP A 12 9.50 -2.81 -1.15
N ILE A 13 9.18 -3.12 -2.40
CA ILE A 13 9.98 -2.68 -3.56
C ILE A 13 9.99 -1.15 -3.67
N CYS A 14 8.84 -0.49 -3.49
CA CYS A 14 8.79 0.98 -3.48
C CYS A 14 9.67 1.58 -2.38
N ARG A 15 9.59 1.05 -1.15
CA ARG A 15 10.40 1.50 -0.01
C ARG A 15 11.89 1.31 -0.29
N TRP A 16 12.27 0.15 -0.84
CA TRP A 16 13.63 -0.19 -1.22
C TRP A 16 14.17 0.75 -2.32
N VAL A 17 13.39 0.97 -3.40
CA VAL A 17 13.76 1.90 -4.48
C VAL A 17 13.98 3.32 -3.97
N LEU A 18 13.19 3.76 -2.99
CA LEU A 18 13.34 5.08 -2.37
C LEU A 18 14.45 5.14 -1.31
N GLY A 19 15.10 4.02 -0.99
CA GLY A 19 16.14 3.95 0.04
C GLY A 19 15.63 4.27 1.45
N GLN A 20 14.34 4.02 1.72
CA GLN A 20 13.71 4.37 2.99
C GLN A 20 13.90 3.24 4.01
N ASN A 21 14.60 3.53 5.10
CA ASN A 21 14.93 2.58 6.17
C ASN A 21 14.19 2.87 7.49
N LYS A 22 13.16 3.72 7.45
CA LYS A 22 12.30 4.08 8.58
C LYS A 22 10.85 4.14 8.13
N LEU A 23 9.91 4.16 9.08
CA LEU A 23 8.50 4.41 8.79
C LEU A 23 8.26 5.87 8.37
N PRO A 24 7.24 6.16 7.55
CA PRO A 24 6.90 7.52 7.18
C PRO A 24 6.30 8.26 8.38
N SER A 25 6.49 9.58 8.43
CA SER A 25 6.00 10.41 9.54
C SER A 25 4.47 10.55 9.56
N LYS A 26 3.80 10.20 8.46
CA LYS A 26 2.36 10.36 8.30
C LYS A 26 1.76 9.37 7.31
N VAL A 27 0.54 8.94 7.59
CA VAL A 27 -0.26 8.04 6.74
C VAL A 27 -1.71 8.50 6.67
N MET A 28 -2.37 8.23 5.53
CA MET A 28 -3.83 8.30 5.41
C MET A 28 -4.32 7.23 4.45
N SER A 29 -5.50 6.68 4.71
CA SER A 29 -6.14 5.74 3.80
C SER A 29 -7.65 5.94 3.72
N PHE A 30 -8.20 5.72 2.54
CA PHE A 30 -9.64 5.67 2.32
C PHE A 30 -10.02 4.56 1.34
N GLY A 31 -11.26 4.10 1.41
CA GLY A 31 -11.75 3.06 0.52
C GLY A 31 -13.02 2.41 1.03
N GLY A 32 -13.30 1.21 0.52
CA GLY A 32 -14.47 0.45 0.94
C GLY A 32 -14.54 -0.92 0.29
N ARG A 33 -15.59 -1.65 0.68
CA ARG A 33 -15.95 -2.93 0.09
C ARG A 33 -17.13 -2.71 -0.85
N PHE A 34 -16.84 -2.52 -2.12
CA PHE A 34 -17.82 -2.12 -3.13
C PHE A 34 -18.13 -3.27 -4.09
N GLY A 35 -19.36 -3.29 -4.61
CA GLY A 35 -19.80 -4.26 -5.62
C GLY A 35 -20.02 -5.68 -5.11
N TYR A 36 -19.81 -5.94 -3.83
CA TYR A 36 -19.99 -7.25 -3.19
C TYR A 36 -21.03 -7.18 -2.07
N VAL A 37 -21.81 -8.26 -1.94
CA VAL A 37 -22.61 -8.56 -0.74
C VAL A 37 -22.09 -9.88 -0.21
N ASP A 38 -21.22 -9.81 0.79
CA ASP A 38 -20.59 -10.98 1.40
C ASP A 38 -20.12 -10.65 2.85
N ASP A 39 -19.49 -11.63 3.49
CA ASP A 39 -19.00 -11.51 4.88
C ASP A 39 -17.65 -10.78 5.00
N GLY A 40 -17.11 -10.25 3.90
CA GLY A 40 -15.82 -9.58 3.91
C GLY A 40 -15.89 -8.24 4.66
N GLN A 41 -14.93 -8.00 5.56
CA GLN A 41 -14.87 -6.78 6.37
C GLN A 41 -13.74 -5.84 5.97
N THR A 42 -12.98 -6.20 4.93
CA THR A 42 -11.84 -5.41 4.45
C THR A 42 -12.14 -4.82 3.08
N PRO A 43 -11.62 -3.62 2.78
CA PRO A 43 -11.87 -2.98 1.51
C PRO A 43 -11.30 -3.81 0.36
N ASN A 44 -12.07 -3.92 -0.73
CA ASN A 44 -11.59 -4.44 -2.01
C ASN A 44 -11.06 -3.30 -2.90
N THR A 45 -11.43 -2.05 -2.62
CA THR A 45 -10.89 -0.87 -3.30
C THR A 45 -10.43 0.13 -2.25
N GLN A 46 -9.14 0.44 -2.23
CA GLN A 46 -8.50 1.23 -1.18
C GLN A 46 -7.34 2.02 -1.74
N ILE A 47 -7.21 3.27 -1.30
CA ILE A 47 -6.01 4.09 -1.48
C ILE A 47 -5.33 4.24 -0.12
N ALA A 48 -4.01 4.05 -0.08
CA ALA A 48 -3.18 4.42 1.06
C ALA A 48 -2.08 5.38 0.58
N TYR A 49 -1.88 6.45 1.34
CA TYR A 49 -0.84 7.44 1.12
C TYR A 49 0.15 7.39 2.30
N LEU A 50 1.42 7.14 1.99
CA LEU A 50 2.52 7.10 2.94
C LEU A 50 3.43 8.31 2.66
N ASP A 51 3.49 9.25 3.61
CA ASP A 51 4.12 10.58 3.44
C ASP A 51 5.65 10.53 3.58
N TYR A 52 6.29 9.67 2.78
CA TYR A 52 7.75 9.65 2.64
C TYR A 52 8.26 10.92 1.96
N GLN A 53 9.51 11.27 2.28
CA GLN A 53 10.22 12.39 1.66
C GLN A 53 11.49 11.87 0.98
N PRO A 54 11.87 12.41 -0.20
CA PRO A 54 11.26 13.57 -0.88
C PRO A 54 9.99 13.25 -1.69
N VAL A 55 9.63 11.97 -1.83
CA VAL A 55 8.46 11.53 -2.59
C VAL A 55 7.64 10.52 -1.78
N PRO A 56 6.30 10.57 -1.87
CA PRO A 56 5.42 9.66 -1.14
C PRO A 56 5.38 8.28 -1.80
N ILE A 57 4.87 7.30 -1.06
CA ILE A 57 4.40 6.03 -1.62
C ILE A 57 2.88 6.03 -1.63
N LEU A 58 2.30 5.85 -2.81
CA LEU A 58 0.88 5.67 -3.04
C LEU A 58 0.59 4.20 -3.35
N PHE A 59 -0.40 3.63 -2.69
CA PHE A 59 -0.86 2.29 -2.97
C PHE A 59 -2.34 2.27 -3.33
N GLU A 60 -2.69 1.61 -4.43
CA GLU A 60 -4.06 1.48 -4.90
C GLU A 60 -4.44 -0.01 -5.03
N VAL A 61 -5.35 -0.46 -4.18
CA VAL A 61 -6.09 -1.71 -4.39
C VAL A 61 -7.29 -1.37 -5.29
N ARG A 62 -7.43 -2.09 -6.41
CA ARG A 62 -8.62 -2.05 -7.29
C ARG A 62 -9.17 -3.44 -7.51
N GLY A 63 -10.02 -3.87 -6.57
CA GLY A 63 -10.53 -5.24 -6.48
C GLY A 63 -11.75 -5.54 -7.35
N LEU A 64 -12.12 -4.65 -8.27
CA LEU A 64 -13.19 -4.89 -9.25
C LEU A 64 -12.61 -5.05 -10.66
N PRO A 65 -13.38 -5.64 -11.59
CA PRO A 65 -13.04 -5.62 -13.01
C PRO A 65 -12.85 -4.19 -13.54
N ARG A 66 -12.26 -4.07 -14.73
CA ARG A 66 -12.08 -2.78 -15.40
C ARG A 66 -13.41 -2.02 -15.59
N ALA A 67 -14.50 -2.75 -15.83
CA ALA A 67 -15.86 -2.21 -15.90
C ALA A 67 -16.91 -3.32 -15.66
N THR A 68 -18.16 -2.93 -15.42
CA THR A 68 -19.29 -3.86 -15.29
C THR A 68 -19.38 -4.80 -16.50
N GLY A 69 -19.42 -6.10 -16.25
CA GLY A 69 -19.54 -7.13 -17.30
C GLY A 69 -18.21 -7.52 -17.96
N ASP A 70 -17.10 -6.84 -17.64
CA ASP A 70 -15.77 -7.25 -18.07
C ASP A 70 -15.23 -8.39 -17.18
N LYS A 71 -14.43 -9.28 -17.77
CA LYS A 71 -13.68 -10.33 -17.03
C LYS A 71 -12.26 -9.88 -16.69
N ALA A 72 -11.74 -8.87 -17.37
CA ALA A 72 -10.41 -8.34 -17.13
C ALA A 72 -10.42 -7.42 -15.90
N MET A 73 -9.39 -7.55 -15.06
CA MET A 73 -9.15 -6.60 -13.97
C MET A 73 -8.64 -5.28 -14.51
N ASP A 74 -8.83 -4.22 -13.70
CA ASP A 74 -8.32 -2.90 -14.00
C ASP A 74 -6.79 -2.88 -14.15
N ILE A 75 -6.29 -1.95 -14.95
CA ILE A 75 -4.87 -1.77 -15.26
C ILE A 75 -4.46 -0.32 -15.05
N TYR A 76 -3.22 -0.12 -14.61
CA TYR A 76 -2.61 1.19 -14.54
C TYR A 76 -1.29 1.16 -15.30
N ARG A 77 -1.12 2.06 -16.28
CA ARG A 77 0.09 2.15 -17.11
C ARG A 77 0.54 0.80 -17.69
N GLY A 78 -0.44 0.00 -18.14
CA GLY A 78 -0.22 -1.28 -18.79
C GLY A 78 0.06 -2.46 -17.87
N ILE A 79 0.00 -2.27 -16.55
CA ILE A 79 0.18 -3.35 -15.56
C ILE A 79 -1.08 -3.56 -14.72
N ARG A 80 -1.37 -4.81 -14.36
CA ARG A 80 -2.49 -5.20 -13.45
C ARG A 80 -2.08 -5.13 -11.97
N GLY A 81 -0.80 -5.32 -11.69
CA GLY A 81 -0.20 -5.29 -10.37
C GLY A 81 1.30 -5.10 -10.50
N GLY A 82 1.90 -4.38 -9.56
CA GLY A 82 3.29 -3.94 -9.65
C GLY A 82 3.49 -2.58 -9.02
N LEU A 83 4.65 -1.99 -9.30
CA LEU A 83 4.96 -0.61 -8.97
C LEU A 83 5.09 0.24 -10.22
N VAL A 84 4.77 1.53 -10.06
CA VAL A 84 5.11 2.58 -11.01
C VAL A 84 6.02 3.57 -10.30
N VAL A 85 7.21 3.78 -10.85
CA VAL A 85 8.14 4.80 -10.35
C VAL A 85 8.10 5.96 -11.32
N GLN A 86 7.48 7.07 -10.92
CA GLN A 86 7.42 8.29 -11.71
C GLN A 86 8.70 9.10 -11.52
N CYS A 87 9.35 9.46 -12.63
CA CYS A 87 10.51 10.32 -12.68
C CYS A 87 10.20 11.59 -13.50
N GLU A 88 11.14 12.52 -13.60
CA GLU A 88 10.94 13.80 -14.31
C GLU A 88 10.64 13.60 -15.80
N ASN A 89 11.39 12.72 -16.47
CA ASN A 89 11.35 12.53 -17.93
C ASN A 89 10.66 11.24 -18.37
N GLY A 90 9.96 10.58 -17.46
CA GLY A 90 9.36 9.28 -17.74
C GLY A 90 9.01 8.51 -16.49
N TYR A 91 8.71 7.22 -16.68
CA TYR A 91 8.34 6.34 -15.58
C TYR A 91 8.75 4.90 -15.85
N PHE A 92 9.00 4.15 -14.78
CA PHE A 92 9.03 2.69 -14.82
C PHE A 92 7.64 2.14 -14.48
N ALA A 93 7.22 1.07 -15.16
CA ALA A 93 6.06 0.27 -14.78
C ALA A 93 6.40 -1.22 -14.87
N GLY A 94 6.20 -1.95 -13.77
CA GLY A 94 6.56 -3.37 -13.68
C GLY A 94 6.52 -3.93 -12.27
N GLY A 95 7.32 -4.95 -12.02
CA GLY A 95 7.57 -5.60 -10.73
C GLY A 95 8.99 -6.17 -10.75
N ASP A 96 9.10 -7.49 -10.65
CA ASP A 96 10.36 -8.23 -10.86
C ASP A 96 11.02 -7.94 -12.23
N GLY A 97 10.21 -7.64 -13.24
CA GLY A 97 10.65 -7.07 -14.51
C GLY A 97 9.69 -5.98 -14.98
N GLY A 98 10.02 -5.27 -16.07
CA GLY A 98 9.18 -4.19 -16.55
C GLY A 98 9.78 -3.37 -17.68
N TRP A 99 9.23 -2.18 -17.87
CA TRP A 99 9.68 -1.24 -18.89
C TRP A 99 9.81 0.16 -18.31
N ALA A 100 10.86 0.86 -18.74
CA ALA A 100 10.93 2.31 -18.65
C ALA A 100 10.29 2.93 -19.89
N TYR A 101 9.54 4.00 -19.68
CA TYR A 101 8.83 4.77 -20.68
C TYR A 101 9.18 6.25 -20.54
N ASP A 102 9.12 7.01 -21.62
CA ASP A 102 9.09 8.48 -21.53
C ASP A 102 7.70 8.98 -21.12
N ASN A 103 7.55 10.30 -20.97
CA ASN A 103 6.27 10.90 -20.58
C ASN A 103 5.17 10.78 -21.66
N ASP A 104 5.54 10.51 -22.92
CA ASP A 104 4.61 10.24 -24.02
C ASP A 104 4.20 8.76 -24.10
N GLY A 105 4.73 7.92 -23.21
CA GLY A 105 4.43 6.49 -23.15
C GLY A 105 5.22 5.64 -24.15
N LYS A 106 6.25 6.19 -24.78
CA LYS A 106 7.16 5.42 -25.64
C LYS A 106 8.11 4.61 -24.78
N LYS A 107 8.28 3.34 -25.13
CA LYS A 107 9.24 2.43 -24.49
C LYS A 107 10.66 2.93 -24.69
N ILE A 108 11.39 3.13 -23.59
CA ILE A 108 12.81 3.48 -23.57
C ILE A 108 13.65 2.20 -23.42
N ARG A 109 13.34 1.38 -22.41
CA ARG A 109 14.14 0.20 -22.07
C ARG A 109 13.32 -0.87 -21.38
N GLN A 110 13.58 -2.14 -21.73
CA GLN A 110 13.06 -3.28 -21.00
C GLN A 110 14.04 -3.73 -19.89
N PHE A 111 13.47 -4.14 -18.76
CA PHE A 111 14.15 -4.85 -17.69
C PHE A 111 13.53 -6.25 -17.60
N VAL A 112 14.37 -7.27 -17.74
CA VAL A 112 13.94 -8.68 -17.70
C VAL A 112 14.02 -9.15 -16.25
N GLY A 113 12.90 -9.61 -15.70
CA GLY A 113 12.83 -10.19 -14.35
C GLY A 113 13.30 -11.64 -14.32
N SER A 114 13.65 -12.13 -13.13
CA SER A 114 14.07 -13.54 -12.94
C SER A 114 12.88 -14.51 -12.82
N GLY A 115 11.65 -13.98 -12.77
CA GLY A 115 10.43 -14.73 -12.48
C GLY A 115 10.09 -14.82 -10.98
N GLY A 116 10.93 -14.23 -10.12
CA GLY A 116 10.76 -14.18 -8.67
C GLY A 116 10.84 -15.54 -7.95
N GLY A 117 11.16 -15.51 -6.67
CA GLY A 117 10.88 -16.60 -5.73
C GLY A 117 11.94 -17.71 -5.62
N LYS A 118 12.61 -18.16 -6.69
CA LYS A 118 13.61 -19.24 -6.57
C LYS A 118 14.86 -18.79 -5.81
N GLU A 119 15.26 -17.55 -6.01
CA GLU A 119 16.45 -16.95 -5.45
C GLU A 119 16.31 -16.70 -3.95
N HIS A 120 15.12 -16.31 -3.48
CA HIS A 120 14.88 -16.03 -2.06
C HIS A 120 15.01 -17.27 -1.18
N HIS A 121 14.49 -18.43 -1.64
CA HIS A 121 14.65 -19.70 -0.91
C HIS A 121 16.11 -20.13 -0.86
N ALA A 122 16.84 -19.98 -1.96
CA ALA A 122 18.26 -20.31 -2.02
C ALA A 122 19.08 -19.41 -1.08
N ASN A 123 18.81 -18.11 -1.07
CA ASN A 123 19.45 -17.15 -0.18
C ASN A 123 19.20 -17.49 1.31
N PHE A 124 17.96 -17.81 1.68
CA PHE A 124 17.64 -18.21 3.05
C PHE A 124 18.40 -19.48 3.48
N ILE A 125 18.39 -20.53 2.64
CA ILE A 125 19.11 -21.78 2.93
C ILE A 125 20.61 -21.53 3.05
N GLN A 126 21.17 -20.67 2.19
CA GLN A 126 22.57 -20.29 2.24
C GLN A 126 22.92 -19.58 3.55
N ALA A 127 22.12 -18.59 3.98
CA ALA A 127 22.35 -17.86 5.22
C ALA A 127 22.24 -18.77 6.46
N VAL A 128 21.29 -19.72 6.47
CA VAL A 128 21.17 -20.73 7.53
C VAL A 128 22.42 -21.61 7.59
N ARG A 129 22.92 -22.06 6.43
CA ARG A 129 24.13 -22.90 6.35
C ARG A 129 25.39 -22.14 6.78
N SER A 130 25.55 -20.89 6.35
CA SER A 130 26.71 -20.08 6.69
C SER A 130 26.68 -19.58 8.13
N ARG A 131 25.49 -19.53 8.75
CA ARG A 131 25.23 -18.95 10.07
C ARG A 131 25.61 -17.46 10.16
N LYS A 132 25.57 -16.74 9.03
CA LYS A 132 25.86 -15.31 8.97
C LYS A 132 24.59 -14.57 8.54
N ALA A 133 24.04 -13.77 9.45
CA ALA A 133 22.84 -12.96 9.16
C ALA A 133 23.07 -11.98 7.99
N SER A 134 24.30 -11.49 7.83
CA SER A 134 24.71 -10.61 6.72
C SER A 134 24.59 -11.25 5.33
N ASP A 135 24.41 -12.57 5.24
CA ASP A 135 24.24 -13.26 3.97
C ASP A 135 22.78 -13.20 3.48
N LEU A 136 21.83 -12.78 4.31
CA LEU A 136 20.45 -12.53 3.90
C LEU A 136 20.36 -11.30 3.01
N SER A 137 19.63 -11.41 1.89
CA SER A 137 19.36 -10.26 1.02
C SER A 137 18.32 -9.30 1.61
N ALA A 138 17.41 -9.82 2.44
CA ALA A 138 16.44 -9.06 3.21
C ALA A 138 16.30 -9.70 4.58
N ASP A 139 16.68 -8.98 5.63
CA ASP A 139 16.56 -9.47 7.00
C ASP A 139 15.16 -9.19 7.57
N ILE A 140 14.97 -9.52 8.85
CA ILE A 140 13.66 -9.35 9.50
C ILE A 140 13.25 -7.89 9.67
N LEU A 141 14.21 -6.95 9.73
CA LEU A 141 13.90 -5.53 9.88
C LEU A 141 13.23 -5.00 8.61
N GLU A 142 13.70 -5.43 7.42
CA GLU A 142 13.05 -5.09 6.16
C GLU A 142 11.60 -5.60 6.12
N GLY A 143 11.38 -6.85 6.56
CA GLY A 143 10.04 -7.44 6.66
C GLY A 143 9.13 -6.71 7.65
N HIS A 144 9.67 -6.28 8.79
CA HIS A 144 8.97 -5.48 9.79
C HIS A 144 8.55 -4.13 9.23
N LEU A 145 9.50 -3.35 8.70
CA LEU A 145 9.22 -2.01 8.18
C LEU A 145 8.18 -2.05 7.07
N SER A 146 8.32 -2.95 6.09
CA SER A 146 7.37 -3.05 4.98
C SER A 146 5.98 -3.54 5.42
N SER A 147 5.91 -4.44 6.40
CA SER A 147 4.62 -4.90 6.97
C SER A 147 3.94 -3.80 7.76
N ALA A 148 4.70 -3.01 8.51
CA ALA A 148 4.20 -1.87 9.26
C ALA A 148 3.52 -0.84 8.35
N LEU A 149 4.02 -0.60 7.13
CA LEU A 149 3.35 0.29 6.16
C LEU A 149 1.93 -0.18 5.77
N CYS A 150 1.75 -1.49 5.64
CA CYS A 150 0.45 -2.08 5.41
C CYS A 150 -0.47 -1.92 6.63
N HIS A 151 0.07 -2.09 7.84
CA HIS A 151 -0.69 -1.87 9.07
C HIS A 151 -1.08 -0.40 9.24
N MET A 152 -0.18 0.54 8.98
CA MET A 152 -0.41 1.97 9.06
C MET A 152 -1.61 2.42 8.21
N GLY A 153 -1.67 2.02 6.94
CA GLY A 153 -2.81 2.35 6.09
C GLY A 153 -4.11 1.68 6.55
N ASN A 154 -4.04 0.44 7.04
CA ASN A 154 -5.22 -0.23 7.62
C ASN A 154 -5.72 0.42 8.91
N VAL A 155 -4.82 0.93 9.78
CA VAL A 155 -5.19 1.64 11.00
C VAL A 155 -5.91 2.94 10.65
N SER A 156 -5.37 3.75 9.73
CA SER A 156 -6.05 4.95 9.23
C SER A 156 -7.45 4.61 8.70
N TYR A 157 -7.55 3.62 7.80
CA TYR A 157 -8.84 3.19 7.26
C TYR A 157 -9.85 2.76 8.35
N ARG A 158 -9.41 1.95 9.33
CA ARG A 158 -10.28 1.45 10.43
C ARG A 158 -10.73 2.54 11.41
N MET A 159 -10.01 3.65 11.47
CA MET A 159 -10.42 4.83 12.23
C MET A 159 -11.38 5.73 11.45
N GLY A 160 -11.49 5.53 10.14
CA GLY A 160 -12.28 6.36 9.25
C GLY A 160 -13.78 6.23 9.44
N THR A 161 -14.51 7.25 8.99
CA THR A 161 -15.96 7.35 9.13
C THR A 161 -16.58 7.93 7.88
N GLY A 162 -17.41 7.14 7.20
CA GLY A 162 -18.06 7.57 5.96
C GLY A 162 -17.06 7.87 4.85
N LEU A 163 -17.51 7.74 3.61
CA LEU A 163 -16.72 8.14 2.45
C LEU A 163 -17.58 9.06 1.61
N ARG A 164 -17.20 10.33 1.57
CA ARG A 164 -17.92 11.40 0.88
C ARG A 164 -16.95 12.15 0.00
N ARG A 165 -17.34 12.39 -1.24
CA ARG A 165 -16.48 12.99 -2.26
C ARG A 165 -15.86 14.30 -1.79
N GLU A 166 -16.68 15.22 -1.28
CA GLU A 166 -16.24 16.55 -0.86
C GLU A 166 -15.26 16.48 0.31
N ALA A 167 -15.50 15.58 1.27
CA ALA A 167 -14.62 15.38 2.41
C ALA A 167 -13.24 14.83 1.99
N VAL A 168 -13.22 13.91 1.01
CA VAL A 168 -11.97 13.40 0.45
C VAL A 168 -11.21 14.53 -0.25
N LEU A 169 -11.88 15.29 -1.14
CA LEU A 169 -11.25 16.39 -1.88
C LEU A 169 -10.64 17.45 -0.96
N GLU A 170 -11.31 17.82 0.13
CA GLU A 170 -10.75 18.75 1.11
C GLU A 170 -9.58 18.13 1.88
N THR A 171 -9.66 16.85 2.25
CA THR A 171 -8.60 16.14 3.00
C THR A 171 -7.30 16.00 2.20
N ILE A 172 -7.41 15.85 0.88
CA ILE A 172 -6.25 15.64 -0.03
C ILE A 172 -5.79 16.92 -0.72
N LYS A 173 -6.41 18.06 -0.39
CA LYS A 173 -6.12 19.36 -1.00
C LYS A 173 -4.64 19.70 -0.93
N GLY A 174 -4.09 20.14 -2.06
CA GLY A 174 -2.67 20.46 -2.21
C GLY A 174 -1.75 19.25 -2.47
N ARG A 175 -2.27 18.01 -2.45
CA ARG A 175 -1.52 16.79 -2.80
C ARG A 175 -1.97 16.30 -4.17
N LYS A 176 -1.35 16.84 -5.23
CA LYS A 176 -1.76 16.60 -6.62
C LYS A 176 -1.75 15.10 -6.98
N ASP A 177 -0.71 14.40 -6.59
CA ASP A 177 -0.53 12.96 -6.79
C ASP A 177 -1.67 12.13 -6.18
N LEU A 178 -2.08 12.47 -4.96
CA LEU A 178 -3.22 11.84 -4.29
C LEU A 178 -4.56 12.24 -4.93
N GLY A 179 -4.68 13.47 -5.43
CA GLY A 179 -5.80 13.92 -6.25
C GLY A 179 -5.93 13.09 -7.54
N ASP A 180 -4.83 12.84 -8.24
CA ASP A 180 -4.80 12.01 -9.44
C ASP A 180 -5.20 10.55 -9.11
N SER A 181 -4.76 10.01 -7.97
CA SER A 181 -5.21 8.69 -7.47
C SER A 181 -6.69 8.66 -7.14
N PHE A 182 -7.22 9.69 -6.47
CA PHE A 182 -8.64 9.77 -6.15
C PHE A 182 -9.50 9.84 -7.43
N ALA A 183 -9.10 10.62 -8.44
CA ALA A 183 -9.80 10.66 -9.72
C ALA A 183 -9.88 9.28 -10.38
N ARG A 184 -8.80 8.47 -10.32
CA ARG A 184 -8.82 7.08 -10.81
C ARG A 184 -9.71 6.17 -9.97
N PHE A 185 -9.74 6.37 -8.66
CA PHE A 185 -10.65 5.65 -7.76
C PHE A 185 -12.11 5.94 -8.11
N GLU A 186 -12.48 7.21 -8.33
CA GLU A 186 -13.83 7.59 -8.73
C GLU A 186 -14.22 6.97 -10.07
N GLU A 187 -13.32 7.03 -11.06
CA GLU A 187 -13.55 6.43 -12.37
C GLU A 187 -13.69 4.91 -12.28
N HIS A 188 -12.87 4.24 -11.46
CA HIS A 188 -12.95 2.79 -11.23
C HIS A 188 -14.32 2.37 -10.67
N LEU A 189 -14.85 3.11 -9.69
CA LEU A 189 -16.17 2.85 -9.13
C LEU A 189 -17.28 3.12 -10.17
N LYS A 190 -17.18 4.24 -10.88
CA LYS A 190 -18.14 4.62 -11.92
C LYS A 190 -18.23 3.58 -13.04
N GLN A 191 -17.09 3.08 -13.51
CA GLN A 191 -17.02 2.03 -14.55
C GLN A 191 -17.67 0.72 -14.09
N ASN A 192 -17.78 0.51 -12.77
CA ASN A 192 -18.45 -0.64 -12.17
C ASN A 192 -19.87 -0.33 -11.68
N GLY A 193 -20.45 0.82 -12.05
CA GLY A 193 -21.81 1.20 -11.69
C GLY A 193 -22.01 1.51 -10.20
N ILE A 194 -20.93 1.85 -9.49
CA ILE A 194 -20.94 2.09 -8.05
C ILE A 194 -21.01 3.60 -7.79
N ASP A 195 -22.05 4.02 -7.09
CA ASP A 195 -22.23 5.40 -6.63
C ASP A 195 -21.52 5.59 -5.28
N LEU A 196 -20.40 6.31 -5.28
CA LEU A 196 -19.59 6.55 -4.08
C LEU A 196 -20.42 7.04 -2.89
N GLU A 197 -21.37 7.95 -3.14
CA GLU A 197 -22.17 8.60 -2.10
C GLU A 197 -23.17 7.63 -1.43
N LYS A 198 -23.48 6.51 -2.08
CA LYS A 198 -24.45 5.50 -1.61
C LYS A 198 -23.81 4.17 -1.22
N SER A 199 -22.54 3.95 -1.56
CA SER A 199 -21.92 2.63 -1.48
C SER A 199 -21.15 2.38 -0.18
N GLY A 200 -21.18 3.32 0.76
CA GLY A 200 -20.47 3.24 2.02
C GLY A 200 -18.96 3.43 1.87
N GLY A 201 -18.20 2.91 2.83
CA GLY A 201 -16.75 3.09 2.91
C GLY A 201 -16.32 4.03 4.03
N ALA A 202 -15.02 4.22 4.14
CA ALA A 202 -14.40 5.03 5.19
C ALA A 202 -13.29 5.90 4.64
N LEU A 203 -13.31 7.18 5.02
CA LEU A 203 -12.19 8.11 4.93
C LEU A 203 -11.47 8.11 6.28
N GLY A 204 -10.28 7.50 6.30
CA GLY A 204 -9.40 7.50 7.45
C GLY A 204 -8.80 8.88 7.73
N PRO A 205 -8.54 9.24 8.99
CA PRO A 205 -7.84 10.47 9.31
C PRO A 205 -6.37 10.37 8.88
N TRP A 206 -5.74 11.53 8.69
CA TRP A 206 -4.28 11.62 8.72
C TRP A 206 -3.77 11.24 10.10
N LEU A 207 -2.93 10.21 10.17
CA LEU A 207 -2.26 9.78 11.40
C LEU A 207 -0.80 10.13 11.32
N GLN A 208 -0.26 10.71 12.39
CA GLN A 208 1.15 10.98 12.54
C GLN A 208 1.81 9.81 13.27
N LEU A 209 3.04 9.49 12.88
CA LEU A 209 3.83 8.43 13.49
C LEU A 209 5.23 8.97 13.79
N ASP A 210 5.72 8.65 14.98
CA ASP A 210 7.11 8.87 15.35
C ASP A 210 7.94 7.66 14.86
N PRO A 211 8.84 7.85 13.88
CA PRO A 211 9.60 6.75 13.29
C PRO A 211 10.65 6.16 14.23
N GLU A 212 11.01 6.83 15.33
CA GLU A 212 11.97 6.29 16.30
C GLU A 212 11.31 5.35 17.30
N THR A 213 10.09 5.71 17.74
CA THR A 213 9.31 4.89 18.70
C THR A 213 8.29 3.98 18.02
N GLU A 214 8.17 4.08 16.69
CA GLU A 214 7.22 3.34 15.83
C GLU A 214 5.78 3.40 16.33
N SER A 215 5.42 4.52 16.97
CA SER A 215 4.13 4.71 17.61
C SER A 215 3.38 5.87 16.96
N PHE A 216 2.06 5.74 16.85
CA PHE A 216 1.24 6.87 16.44
C PHE A 216 1.29 7.97 17.50
N VAL A 217 1.35 9.22 17.06
CA VAL A 217 1.40 10.42 17.90
C VAL A 217 0.35 11.44 17.46
N GLY A 218 0.07 12.42 18.34
CA GLY A 218 -0.89 13.49 18.05
C GLY A 218 -2.36 13.04 18.08
N PRO A 219 -3.27 13.80 17.44
CA PRO A 219 -4.71 13.53 17.49
C PRO A 219 -5.08 12.13 16.98
N GLY A 220 -5.84 11.39 17.78
CA GLY A 220 -6.30 10.03 17.45
C GLY A 220 -5.29 8.91 17.72
N SER A 221 -4.07 9.24 18.17
CA SER A 221 -2.99 8.27 18.44
C SER A 221 -3.36 7.17 19.43
N GLU A 222 -4.07 7.49 20.52
CA GLU A 222 -4.49 6.49 21.52
C GLU A 222 -5.27 5.34 20.88
N ARG A 223 -6.32 5.67 20.12
CA ARG A 223 -7.10 4.67 19.39
C ARG A 223 -6.30 4.00 18.27
N ALA A 224 -5.43 4.74 17.59
CA ALA A 224 -4.57 4.18 16.53
C ALA A 224 -3.61 3.12 17.07
N ASN A 225 -2.96 3.39 18.21
CA ASN A 225 -2.02 2.48 18.85
C ASN A 225 -2.71 1.22 19.39
N VAL A 226 -3.96 1.31 19.88
CA VAL A 226 -4.77 0.12 20.21
C VAL A 226 -4.99 -0.77 18.98
N LEU A 227 -5.16 -0.19 17.79
CA LEU A 227 -5.34 -0.95 16.55
C LEU A 227 -4.03 -1.48 15.96
N ALA A 228 -2.88 -0.90 16.34
CA ALA A 228 -1.55 -1.30 15.91
C ALA A 228 -1.08 -2.59 16.61
N THR A 229 -1.58 -2.84 17.81
CA THR A 229 -1.34 -4.07 18.56
C THR A 229 -2.59 -4.95 18.63
N ARG A 230 -2.49 -6.10 19.30
CA ARG A 230 -3.63 -6.98 19.60
C ARG A 230 -3.55 -7.47 21.03
N GLU A 231 -4.71 -7.66 21.65
CA GLU A 231 -4.81 -8.46 22.86
C GLU A 231 -4.51 -9.92 22.52
N TYR A 232 -3.37 -10.41 23.00
CA TYR A 232 -2.97 -11.79 22.79
C TYR A 232 -3.82 -12.75 23.63
N ARG A 233 -4.22 -13.88 23.04
CA ARG A 233 -4.92 -14.94 23.75
C ARG A 233 -3.93 -15.69 24.65
N LYS A 234 -4.08 -15.57 25.97
CA LYS A 234 -3.28 -16.35 26.95
C LYS A 234 -3.39 -17.87 26.68
N PRO A 235 -2.29 -18.64 26.79
CA PRO A 235 -0.92 -18.23 27.17
C PRO A 235 -0.03 -17.77 26.00
N PHE A 236 -0.56 -17.59 24.78
CA PHE A 236 0.22 -17.26 23.57
C PHE A 236 0.46 -15.76 23.44
N VAL A 237 1.28 -15.21 24.33
CA VAL A 237 1.55 -13.76 24.44
C VAL A 237 2.96 -13.45 23.96
N VAL A 238 3.11 -12.42 23.13
CA VAL A 238 4.43 -11.82 22.84
C VAL A 238 4.84 -10.98 24.06
N PRO A 239 6.02 -11.22 24.66
CA PRO A 239 6.47 -10.45 25.82
C PRO A 239 6.49 -8.94 25.53
N GLU A 240 6.10 -8.13 26.51
CA GLU A 240 6.19 -6.66 26.41
C GLU A 240 7.65 -6.16 26.38
N GLN A 241 8.60 -7.00 26.81
CA GLN A 241 10.03 -6.75 26.78
C GLN A 241 10.75 -8.02 26.27
N VAL A 242 11.66 -7.84 25.31
CA VAL A 242 12.48 -8.90 24.68
C VAL A 242 13.92 -8.81 25.18
#